data_AF-N1UAX5-F1
#
_entry.id   AF-N1UAX5-F1
#
_cell.length_a   1.000
_cell.length_b   1.000
_cell.length_c   1.000
_cell.angle_alpha   90.00
_cell.angle_beta   90.00
_cell.angle_gamma   90.00
#
_symmetry.space_group_name_H-M   'P 1'
#
loop_
_entity.id
_entity.type
_entity.pdbx_description
1 polymer ?
#
loop_
_entity_poly.entity_id
_entity_poly.type
_entity_poly.pdbx_seq_one_letter_code
_entity_poly.pdbx_strand_id
1 'polypeptide(L)'
;MRAALEKMVIRIILWVLLAGVVGIVGYAVTFNLQTPKAYFHGFRRGNTLVFEYDHDYTSNAFYDLRIEYEDEEGQQIVPIIQDAAYAKITQEYGKFVIEDFHSNVKSINVIYHLQYDRWSMPCGLHKEETILIE
;
A
#
# COMPACT_ATOMS: atom_id res chain seq x y z
N MET A 1 -17.63 -4.25 -56.41
CA MET A 1 -17.16 -5.28 -55.45
C MET A 1 -15.95 -4.82 -54.63
N ARG A 2 -14.86 -4.34 -55.25
CA ARG A 2 -13.64 -3.85 -54.56
C ARG A 2 -13.89 -2.73 -53.53
N ALA A 3 -14.64 -1.70 -53.89
CA ALA A 3 -14.95 -0.58 -52.99
C ALA A 3 -15.80 -0.97 -51.76
N ALA A 4 -16.60 -2.03 -51.85
CA ALA A 4 -17.38 -2.53 -50.71
C ALA A 4 -16.48 -3.30 -49.72
N LEU A 5 -15.53 -4.08 -50.25
CA LEU A 5 -14.52 -4.78 -49.46
C LEU A 5 -13.60 -3.79 -48.73
N GLU A 6 -13.12 -2.75 -49.41
CA GLU A 6 -12.27 -1.71 -48.81
C GLU A 6 -12.98 -0.98 -47.66
N LYS A 7 -14.25 -0.60 -47.83
CA LYS A 7 -15.07 0.01 -46.75
C LYS A 7 -15.26 -0.93 -45.56
N MET A 8 -15.45 -2.22 -45.81
CA MET A 8 -15.60 -3.23 -44.76
C MET A 8 -14.31 -3.42 -43.96
N VAL A 9 -13.16 -3.48 -44.64
CA VAL A 9 -11.84 -3.63 -44.01
C VAL A 9 -11.49 -2.40 -43.16
N ILE A 10 -11.71 -1.19 -43.66
CA ILE A 10 -11.48 0.05 -42.90
C ILE A 10 -12.33 0.10 -41.63
N ARG A 11 -13.61 -0.31 -41.73
CA ARG A 11 -14.50 -0.36 -40.57
C ARG A 11 -13.99 -1.34 -39.53
N ILE A 12 -13.53 -2.53 -39.91
CA ILE A 12 -12.97 -3.52 -38.96
C ILE A 12 -11.73 -2.96 -38.25
N ILE A 13 -10.82 -2.31 -38.99
CA ILE A 13 -9.63 -1.67 -38.40
C ILE A 13 -10.04 -0.63 -37.36
N LEU A 14 -11.03 0.22 -37.67
CA LEU A 14 -11.53 1.22 -36.73
C LEU A 14 -12.11 0.59 -35.45
N TRP A 15 -12.85 -0.52 -35.55
CA TRP A 15 -13.37 -1.23 -34.37
C TRP A 15 -12.26 -1.81 -33.49
N VAL A 16 -11.23 -2.39 -34.11
CA VAL A 16 -10.08 -2.93 -33.36
C VAL A 16 -9.33 -1.81 -32.64
N LEU A 17 -9.09 -0.69 -33.32
CA LEU A 17 -8.45 0.48 -32.71
C LEU A 17 -9.29 1.05 -31.57
N LEU A 18 -10.61 1.19 -31.77
CA LEU A 18 -11.51 1.69 -30.74
C LEU A 18 -11.53 0.79 -29.50
N ALA A 19 -11.61 -0.54 -29.69
CA ALA A 19 -11.58 -1.50 -28.60
C ALA A 19 -10.26 -1.42 -27.82
N GLY A 20 -9.13 -1.28 -28.52
CA GLY A 20 -7.82 -1.06 -27.90
C GLY A 20 -7.78 0.21 -27.05
N VAL A 21 -8.28 1.33 -27.57
CA VAL A 21 -8.34 2.61 -26.84
C VAL A 21 -9.25 2.50 -25.61
N VAL A 22 -10.44 1.91 -25.74
CA VAL A 22 -11.36 1.72 -24.61
C VAL A 22 -10.74 0.85 -23.53
N GLY A 23 -10.01 -0.21 -23.90
CA GLY A 23 -9.29 -1.05 -22.95
C GLY A 23 -8.21 -0.28 -22.18
N ILE A 24 -7.38 0.49 -22.88
CA ILE A 24 -6.32 1.31 -22.26
C ILE A 24 -6.91 2.37 -21.34
N VAL A 25 -7.91 3.11 -21.81
CA VAL A 25 -8.57 4.16 -21.03
C VAL A 25 -9.28 3.57 -19.81
N GLY A 26 -9.99 2.45 -19.98
CA GLY A 26 -10.65 1.75 -18.89
C GLY A 26 -9.67 1.31 -17.81
N TYR A 27 -8.55 0.68 -18.20
CA TYR A 27 -7.50 0.29 -17.27
C TYR A 27 -6.90 1.50 -16.54
N ALA A 28 -6.55 2.56 -17.27
CA ALA A 28 -5.99 3.78 -16.69
C ALA A 28 -6.96 4.42 -15.68
N VAL A 29 -8.25 4.53 -16.01
CA VAL A 29 -9.27 5.06 -15.10
C VAL A 29 -9.39 4.19 -13.85
N THR A 30 -9.44 2.87 -14.01
CA THR A 30 -9.59 1.95 -12.87
C THR A 30 -8.40 2.04 -11.91
N PHE A 31 -7.18 2.04 -12.44
CA PHE A 31 -5.96 2.19 -11.66
C PHE A 31 -5.94 3.51 -10.87
N ASN A 32 -6.31 4.61 -11.51
CA ASN A 32 -6.31 5.93 -10.89
C ASN A 32 -7.45 6.18 -9.88
N LEU A 33 -8.49 5.36 -9.91
CA LEU A 33 -9.61 5.43 -8.96
C LEU A 33 -9.44 4.48 -7.77
N GLN A 34 -8.60 3.44 -7.91
CA GLN A 34 -8.33 2.51 -6.81
C GLN A 34 -7.68 3.24 -5.64
N THR A 35 -8.20 3.00 -4.44
CA THR A 35 -7.60 3.53 -3.21
C THR A 35 -6.46 2.61 -2.78
N PRO A 36 -5.26 3.16 -2.51
CA PRO A 36 -4.13 2.37 -2.06
C PRO A 36 -4.39 1.61 -0.76
N LYS A 37 -3.75 0.45 -0.62
CA LYS A 37 -3.94 -0.45 0.51
C LYS A 37 -2.61 -0.80 1.16
N ALA A 38 -2.61 -0.79 2.49
CA ALA A 38 -1.56 -1.35 3.32
C ALA A 38 -2.02 -2.70 3.89
N TYR A 39 -1.05 -3.53 4.25
CA TYR A 39 -1.22 -4.80 4.93
C TYR A 39 -0.32 -4.82 6.15
N PHE A 40 -0.85 -5.29 7.28
CA PHE A 40 -0.10 -5.38 8.52
C PHE A 40 -0.37 -6.73 9.19
N HIS A 41 0.67 -7.31 9.75
CA HIS A 41 0.59 -8.52 10.55
C HIS A 41 1.50 -8.37 11.77
N GLY A 42 0.93 -8.47 12.96
CA GLY A 42 1.70 -8.50 14.21
C GLY A 42 1.56 -9.87 14.88
N PHE A 43 2.67 -10.54 15.17
CA PHE A 43 2.64 -11.81 15.91
C PHE A 43 3.74 -11.88 16.94
N ARG A 44 3.51 -12.69 17.98
CA ARG A 44 4.47 -12.89 19.06
C ARG A 44 5.43 -14.03 18.78
N ARG A 45 6.68 -13.79 19.18
CA ARG A 45 7.71 -14.84 19.31
C ARG A 45 8.36 -14.71 20.69
N GLY A 46 7.78 -15.36 21.70
CA GLY A 46 8.19 -15.17 23.09
C GLY A 46 7.84 -13.77 23.58
N ASN A 47 8.82 -13.05 24.13
CA ASN A 47 8.67 -11.65 24.55
C ASN A 47 8.98 -10.65 23.42
N THR A 48 8.97 -11.10 22.18
CA THR A 48 9.27 -10.26 21.02
C THR A 48 8.01 -10.11 20.17
N LEU A 49 7.69 -8.87 19.77
CA LEU A 49 6.74 -8.61 18.70
C LEU A 49 7.49 -8.62 17.37
N VAL A 50 7.00 -9.43 16.43
CA VAL A 50 7.36 -9.32 15.02
C VAL A 50 6.22 -8.62 14.31
N PHE A 51 6.52 -7.48 13.69
CA PHE A 51 5.58 -6.66 12.95
C PHE A 51 5.98 -6.64 11.48
N GLU A 52 5.13 -7.21 10.64
CA GLU A 52 5.30 -7.25 9.19
C GLU A 52 4.32 -6.26 8.54
N TYR A 53 4.80 -5.57 7.51
CA TYR A 53 4.05 -4.56 6.79
C TYR A 53 4.36 -4.59 5.30
N ASP A 54 3.33 -4.36 4.48
CA ASP A 54 3.47 -4.26 3.03
C ASP A 54 2.36 -3.36 2.46
N HIS A 55 2.41 -3.08 1.15
CA HIS A 55 1.38 -2.37 0.44
C HIS A 55 1.07 -3.01 -0.91
N ASP A 56 -0.11 -2.72 -1.46
CA ASP A 56 -0.46 -3.20 -2.79
C ASP A 56 0.32 -2.47 -3.90
N TYR A 57 0.19 -2.97 -5.12
CA TYR A 57 0.84 -2.40 -6.31
C TYR A 57 0.34 -1.00 -6.68
N THR A 58 -0.73 -0.50 -6.04
CA THR A 58 -1.25 0.86 -6.28
C THR A 58 -0.60 1.90 -5.38
N SER A 59 0.24 1.46 -4.44
CA SER A 59 1.10 2.32 -3.63
C SER A 59 2.56 2.19 -4.08
N ASN A 60 3.33 3.25 -3.89
CA ASN A 60 4.75 3.27 -4.21
C ASN A 60 5.61 2.96 -2.98
N ALA A 61 5.28 3.55 -1.84
CA ALA A 61 6.02 3.40 -0.58
C ALA A 61 5.23 3.93 0.62
N PHE A 62 5.66 3.51 1.81
CA PHE A 62 5.35 4.21 3.06
C PHE A 62 6.29 5.40 3.24
N TYR A 63 5.72 6.59 3.46
CA TYR A 63 6.48 7.81 3.81
C TYR A 63 6.67 7.96 5.32
N ASP A 64 5.65 7.53 6.07
CA ASP A 64 5.62 7.49 7.53
C ASP A 64 4.88 6.22 7.95
N LEU A 65 5.38 5.54 8.96
CA LEU A 65 4.76 4.36 9.57
C LEU A 65 5.20 4.29 11.02
N ARG A 66 4.23 4.25 11.93
CA ARG A 66 4.47 4.04 13.34
C ARG A 66 3.40 3.15 13.94
N ILE A 67 3.75 2.50 15.03
CA ILE A 67 2.79 1.77 15.85
C ILE A 67 2.64 2.46 17.20
N GLU A 68 1.43 2.45 17.72
CA GLU A 68 1.07 2.98 19.02
C GLU A 68 0.36 1.88 19.81
N TYR A 69 0.74 1.70 21.07
CA TYR A 69 0.12 0.73 21.95
C TYR A 69 0.23 1.20 23.40
N GLU A 70 -0.59 0.64 24.27
CA GLU A 70 -0.55 0.93 25.71
C GLU A 70 -0.09 -0.31 26.45
N ASP A 71 0.94 -0.16 27.28
CA ASP A 71 1.46 -1.18 28.18
C ASP A 71 1.44 -0.69 29.64
N GLU A 72 2.09 -1.43 30.55
CA GLU A 72 2.11 -1.07 31.98
C GLU A 72 2.88 0.23 32.26
N GLU A 73 3.74 0.67 31.34
CA GLU A 73 4.50 1.92 31.43
C GLU A 73 3.74 3.10 30.82
N GLY A 74 2.60 2.84 30.15
CA GLY A 74 1.70 3.81 29.56
C GLY A 74 1.68 3.74 28.03
N GLN A 75 1.41 4.87 27.39
CA GLN A 75 1.34 4.95 25.94
C GLN A 75 2.74 4.90 25.32
N GLN A 76 2.97 3.90 24.48
CA GLN A 76 4.17 3.74 23.69
C GLN A 76 3.92 4.18 22.25
N ILE A 77 4.91 4.87 21.67
CA ILE A 77 4.90 5.31 20.27
C ILE A 77 6.21 4.85 19.64
N VAL A 78 6.12 3.94 18.68
CA VAL A 78 7.28 3.32 18.05
C VAL A 78 7.31 3.68 16.56
N PRO A 79 8.17 4.63 16.15
CA PRO A 79 8.34 4.96 14.74
C PRO A 79 9.08 3.83 14.02
N ILE A 80 8.51 3.36 12.91
CA ILE A 80 9.10 2.30 12.06
C ILE A 80 9.77 2.94 10.84
N ILE A 81 9.09 3.89 10.20
CA ILE A 81 9.59 4.70 9.07
C ILE A 81 9.32 6.16 9.41
N GLN A 82 10.33 7.02 9.33
CA GLN A 82 10.18 8.46 9.57
C GLN A 82 10.98 9.28 8.56
N ASP A 83 10.34 9.64 7.46
CA ASP A 83 10.90 10.47 6.38
C ASP A 83 12.18 9.88 5.75
N ALA A 84 12.54 10.29 4.53
CA ALA A 84 13.64 9.68 3.76
C ALA A 84 15.06 9.82 4.41
N ALA A 85 15.16 10.45 5.59
CA ALA A 85 16.41 10.81 6.25
C ALA A 85 16.79 9.93 7.44
N TYR A 86 15.87 9.16 8.05
CA TYR A 86 16.19 8.43 9.27
C TYR A 86 15.67 6.99 9.29
N ALA A 87 16.57 6.13 9.76
CA ALA A 87 16.35 4.78 10.25
C ALA A 87 16.20 3.65 9.23
N LYS A 88 17.27 3.44 8.45
CA LYS A 88 17.74 2.07 8.15
C LYS A 88 18.32 1.42 9.42
N ILE A 89 17.57 1.40 10.52
CA ILE A 89 17.97 0.71 11.76
C ILE A 89 17.64 -0.76 11.54
N THR A 90 18.52 -1.50 10.85
CA THR A 90 18.53 -2.97 10.85
C THR A 90 17.21 -3.67 10.47
N GLN A 91 16.38 -3.06 9.62
CA GLN A 91 15.12 -3.63 9.14
C GLN A 91 15.34 -4.44 7.86
N GLU A 92 14.84 -5.67 7.85
CA GLU A 92 14.46 -6.36 6.62
C GLU A 92 13.26 -5.59 6.02
N TYR A 93 13.25 -5.37 4.70
CA TYR A 93 12.18 -4.59 4.07
C TYR A 93 10.82 -5.23 4.38
N GLY A 94 9.88 -4.45 4.93
CA GLY A 94 8.57 -4.93 5.34
C GLY A 94 8.51 -5.64 6.70
N LYS A 95 9.56 -5.56 7.53
CA LYS A 95 9.59 -6.21 8.84
C LYS A 95 10.30 -5.39 9.91
N PHE A 96 9.69 -5.34 11.08
CA PHE A 96 10.17 -4.67 12.28
C PHE A 96 10.02 -5.57 13.50
N VAL A 97 10.94 -5.43 14.46
CA VAL A 97 11.00 -6.29 15.65
C VAL A 97 11.12 -5.43 16.89
N ILE A 98 10.27 -5.69 17.89
CA ILE A 98 10.33 -5.07 19.21
C ILE A 98 10.64 -6.14 20.24
N GLU A 99 11.78 -6.02 20.89
CA GLU A 99 12.17 -6.87 22.02
C GLU A 99 11.49 -6.41 23.31
N ASP A 100 11.41 -7.30 24.30
CA ASP A 100 10.76 -7.06 25.59
C ASP A 100 9.32 -6.53 25.50
N PHE A 101 8.60 -6.93 24.44
CA PHE A 101 7.23 -6.54 24.19
C PHE A 101 6.27 -7.16 25.20
N HIS A 102 5.53 -6.31 25.90
CA HIS A 102 4.72 -6.73 27.02
C HIS A 102 3.57 -7.67 26.60
N SER A 103 3.39 -8.76 27.35
CA SER A 103 2.45 -9.85 27.00
C SER A 103 0.97 -9.47 27.11
N ASN A 104 0.67 -8.39 27.83
CA ASN A 104 -0.68 -7.86 28.03
C ASN A 104 -1.23 -7.12 26.79
N VAL A 105 -0.37 -6.59 25.92
CA VAL A 105 -0.78 -5.81 24.74
C VAL A 105 -1.47 -6.71 23.71
N LYS A 106 -2.78 -6.62 23.51
CA LYS A 106 -3.49 -7.52 22.57
C LYS A 106 -3.65 -6.96 21.16
N SER A 107 -3.47 -5.67 21.02
CA SER A 107 -3.63 -4.95 19.78
C SER A 107 -2.67 -3.78 19.72
N ILE A 108 -2.34 -3.36 18.51
CA ILE A 108 -1.58 -2.14 18.25
C ILE A 108 -2.35 -1.29 17.25
N ASN A 109 -2.25 0.03 17.40
CA ASN A 109 -2.70 0.98 16.40
C ASN A 109 -1.54 1.25 15.44
N VAL A 110 -1.82 1.17 14.15
CA VAL A 110 -0.86 1.42 13.09
C VAL A 110 -1.26 2.71 12.40
N ILE A 111 -0.40 3.73 12.49
CA ILE A 111 -0.60 5.02 11.85
C ILE A 111 0.40 5.13 10.70
N TYR A 112 -0.10 5.43 9.51
CA TYR A 112 0.73 5.41 8.31
C TYR A 112 0.37 6.47 7.29
N HIS A 113 1.33 6.77 6.43
CA HIS A 113 1.19 7.62 5.27
C HIS A 113 1.73 6.89 4.02
N LEU A 114 0.82 6.48 3.13
CA LEU A 114 1.18 5.85 1.85
C LEU A 114 1.33 6.90 0.75
N GLN A 115 2.45 6.85 0.03
CA GLN A 115 2.63 7.60 -1.21
C GLN A 115 2.21 6.74 -2.40
N TYR A 116 1.52 7.37 -3.34
CA TYR A 116 1.09 6.75 -4.60
C TYR A 116 0.93 7.81 -5.69
N ASP A 117 0.90 7.40 -6.95
CA ASP A 117 0.74 8.34 -8.06
C ASP A 117 -0.66 8.27 -8.68
N ARG A 118 -1.25 9.44 -8.96
CA ARG A 118 -2.45 9.55 -9.80
C ARG A 118 -2.20 10.48 -10.96
N TRP A 119 -2.46 9.98 -12.17
CA TRP A 119 -2.46 10.67 -13.47
C TRP A 119 -1.15 11.36 -13.89
N SER A 120 -0.27 11.71 -12.95
CA SER A 120 1.08 12.31 -13.05
C SER A 120 1.47 13.09 -11.78
N MET A 121 0.69 13.02 -10.69
CA MET A 121 0.94 13.75 -9.45
C MET A 121 1.11 12.79 -8.26
N PRO A 122 2.13 12.99 -7.42
CA PRO A 122 2.25 12.24 -6.18
C PRO A 122 1.11 12.63 -5.25
N CYS A 123 0.47 11.62 -4.68
CA CYS A 123 -0.61 11.71 -3.72
C CYS A 123 -0.19 11.02 -2.41
N GLY A 124 -0.85 11.41 -1.32
CA GLY A 124 -0.67 10.82 0.00
C GLY A 124 -1.99 10.26 0.53
N LEU A 125 -1.93 9.12 1.21
CA LEU A 125 -3.04 8.54 1.96
C LEU A 125 -2.62 8.36 3.42
N HIS A 126 -3.18 9.18 4.31
CA HIS A 126 -3.00 9.05 5.75
C HIS A 126 -4.13 8.21 6.33
N LYS A 127 -3.78 7.21 7.14
CA LYS A 127 -4.74 6.30 7.78
C LYS A 127 -4.23 5.80 9.13
N GLU A 128 -5.20 5.33 9.91
CA GLU A 128 -5.01 4.65 11.18
C GLU A 128 -5.79 3.34 11.14
N GLU A 129 -5.17 2.26 11.62
CA GLU A 129 -5.75 0.92 11.65
C GLU A 129 -5.33 0.17 12.92
N THR A 130 -6.28 -0.40 13.64
CA THR A 130 -5.98 -1.27 14.78
C THR A 130 -5.86 -2.71 14.30
N ILE A 131 -4.75 -3.37 14.61
CA ILE A 131 -4.57 -4.80 14.35
C ILE A 131 -4.46 -5.58 15.66
N LEU A 132 -4.94 -6.83 15.64
CA LEU A 132 -4.76 -7.78 16.72
C LEU A 132 -3.39 -8.45 16.57
N ILE A 133 -2.80 -8.80 17.71
CA ILE A 133 -1.52 -9.52 17.75
C ILE A 133 -1.80 -11.00 17.91
N GLU A 134 -1.28 -11.81 16.97
CA GLU A 134 -1.35 -13.28 17.01
C GLU A 134 -0.36 -13.90 18.02
#